data_AF-A0A067EA73-F1
#
_entry.id   AF-A0A067EA73-F1
#
_cell.length_a   1.000
_cell.length_b   1.000
_cell.length_c   1.000
_cell.angle_alpha   90.00
_cell.angle_beta   90.00
_cell.angle_gamma   90.00
#
_symmetry.space_group_name_H-M   'P 1'
#
loop_
_entity.id
_entity.type
_entity.pdbx_description
1 polymer ?
#
loop_
_entity_poly.entity_id
_entity_poly.type
_entity_poly.pdbx_seq_one_letter_code
_entity_poly.pdbx_strand_id
1 'polypeptide(L)'
;MADPNGHSWRDGMSSDNIKGLILALSSSIFIGSSFIVKKKGLKKAGASGVRAGFGGYSYLYEPLWWVGMITMVVGEIANFAAYAFAPAILVTPLGALSIIISAALAHIILRERLHIFGILGCILCVVGSTTIVLHAPAEREIESVIEVWNLATEPAFLLYAALVITAVFILIFHYIPQYGQTHIMVYIGVCSLVGSLSVMSVKAIGIALKLTLSGMNQLIYPQTWAFTLIVIVCVLTQMNYLNMVMPISSLFYLFLVFII
;
A
#
# COMPACT_ATOMS: atom_id res chain seq x y z
N MET A 1 -8.92 -50.16 -25.05
CA MET A 1 -7.54 -49.98 -24.54
C MET A 1 -7.43 -48.52 -24.12
N ALA A 2 -7.08 -48.29 -22.86
CA ALA A 2 -7.28 -47.01 -22.17
C ALA A 2 -6.37 -45.88 -22.71
N ASP A 3 -6.93 -44.67 -22.71
CA ASP A 3 -6.28 -43.39 -23.00
C ASP A 3 -5.40 -42.97 -21.78
N PRO A 4 -4.06 -42.83 -21.92
CA PRO A 4 -3.18 -42.62 -20.77
C PRO A 4 -2.84 -41.14 -20.50
N ASN A 5 -3.42 -40.18 -21.21
CA ASN A 5 -3.06 -38.77 -21.04
C ASN A 5 -3.98 -38.05 -20.05
N GLY A 6 -3.88 -38.48 -18.79
CA GLY A 6 -4.31 -37.66 -17.66
C GLY A 6 -3.45 -36.40 -17.61
N HIS A 7 -3.96 -35.30 -18.17
CA HIS A 7 -3.40 -33.96 -17.98
C HIS A 7 -3.36 -33.64 -16.48
N SER A 8 -2.21 -33.93 -15.88
CA SER A 8 -1.85 -33.54 -14.52
C SER A 8 -1.74 -32.03 -14.46
N TRP A 9 -2.78 -31.35 -13.95
CA TRP A 9 -2.76 -29.93 -13.60
C TRP A 9 -1.71 -29.55 -12.54
N ARG A 10 -0.86 -30.50 -12.10
CA ARG A 10 0.09 -30.34 -11.00
C ARG A 10 1.53 -30.08 -11.43
N ASP A 11 1.91 -30.28 -12.69
CA ASP A 11 3.33 -30.23 -13.11
C ASP A 11 3.76 -28.91 -13.80
N GLY A 12 2.93 -27.86 -13.74
CA GLY A 12 3.16 -26.59 -14.44
C GLY A 12 3.41 -25.36 -13.55
N MET A 13 3.57 -25.51 -12.23
CA MET A 13 3.91 -24.38 -11.37
C MET A 13 5.44 -24.25 -11.31
N SER A 14 6.01 -23.48 -12.26
CA SER A 14 7.45 -23.18 -12.35
C SER A 14 8.04 -22.91 -10.96
N SER A 15 9.21 -23.47 -10.64
CA SER A 15 9.87 -23.30 -9.33
C SER A 15 10.03 -21.83 -8.94
N ASP A 16 10.08 -20.92 -9.92
CA ASP A 16 10.13 -19.48 -9.69
C ASP A 16 8.78 -18.90 -9.24
N ASN A 17 7.65 -19.40 -9.74
CA ASN A 17 6.32 -19.03 -9.24
C ASN A 17 6.15 -19.42 -7.76
N ILE A 18 6.69 -20.58 -7.36
CA ILE A 18 6.65 -21.03 -5.96
C ILE A 18 7.50 -20.11 -5.08
N LYS A 19 8.71 -19.71 -5.53
CA LYS A 19 9.54 -18.72 -4.83
C LYS A 19 8.81 -17.39 -4.68
N GLY A 20 8.20 -16.89 -5.76
CA GLY A 20 7.40 -15.66 -5.75
C GLY A 20 6.21 -15.74 -4.79
N LEU A 21 5.50 -16.87 -4.74
CA LEU A 21 4.40 -17.10 -3.80
C LEU A 21 4.86 -17.06 -2.33
N ILE A 22 5.95 -17.75 -2.00
CA ILE A 22 6.50 -17.76 -0.63
C ILE A 22 6.98 -16.35 -0.23
N LEU A 23 7.62 -15.63 -1.15
CA LEU A 23 8.06 -14.25 -0.93
C LEU A 23 6.87 -13.31 -0.70
N ALA A 24 5.80 -13.43 -1.50
CA ALA A 24 4.59 -12.62 -1.34
C ALA A 24 3.85 -12.94 -0.02
N LEU A 25 3.76 -14.20 0.38
CA LEU A 25 3.17 -14.60 1.65
C LEU A 25 3.98 -14.08 2.85
N SER A 26 5.30 -14.23 2.82
CA SER A 26 6.18 -13.73 3.89
C SER A 26 6.13 -12.21 3.98
N SER A 27 6.16 -11.51 2.84
CA SER A 27 5.92 -10.06 2.74
C SER A 27 4.61 -9.66 3.43
N SER A 28 3.51 -10.36 3.12
CA SER A 28 2.18 -10.05 3.67
C SER A 28 2.14 -10.21 5.19
N ILE A 29 2.84 -11.21 5.74
CA ILE A 29 2.99 -11.39 7.19
C ILE A 29 3.79 -10.24 7.80
N PHE A 30 4.91 -9.85 7.20
CA PHE A 30 5.74 -8.75 7.70
C PHE A 30 4.99 -7.42 7.65
N ILE A 31 4.38 -7.08 6.50
CA ILE A 31 3.59 -5.86 6.34
C ILE A 31 2.42 -5.86 7.33
N GLY A 32 1.66 -6.95 7.41
CA GLY A 32 0.53 -7.06 8.33
C GLY A 32 0.92 -6.91 9.81
N SER A 33 2.01 -7.55 10.21
CA SER A 33 2.55 -7.46 11.57
C SER A 33 3.09 -6.06 11.89
N SER A 34 3.71 -5.40 10.91
CA SER A 34 4.28 -4.07 11.04
C SER A 34 3.26 -3.04 11.52
N PHE A 35 2.02 -3.10 11.01
CA PHE A 35 0.94 -2.19 11.41
C PHE A 35 0.57 -2.36 12.88
N ILE A 36 0.56 -3.60 13.37
CA ILE A 36 0.22 -3.91 14.76
C ILE A 36 1.31 -3.46 15.72
N VAL A 37 2.56 -3.68 15.34
CA VAL A 37 3.72 -3.22 16.11
C VAL A 37 3.76 -1.69 16.16
N LYS A 38 3.58 -1.00 15.02
CA LYS A 38 3.48 0.47 14.96
C LYS A 38 2.33 0.98 15.82
N LYS A 39 1.15 0.34 15.76
CA LYS A 39 -0.02 0.73 16.57
C LYS A 39 0.28 0.63 18.05
N LYS A 40 0.93 -0.46 18.48
CA LYS A 40 1.34 -0.66 19.87
C LYS A 40 2.37 0.37 20.32
N GLY A 41 3.36 0.66 19.46
CA GLY A 41 4.36 1.70 19.70
C GLY A 41 3.73 3.10 19.84
N LEU A 42 2.82 3.48 18.94
CA LEU A 42 2.12 4.76 18.98
C LEU A 42 1.22 4.89 20.22
N LYS A 43 0.53 3.82 20.63
CA LYS A 43 -0.26 3.83 21.88
C LYS A 43 0.64 4.01 23.10
N LYS A 44 1.80 3.37 23.14
CA LYS A 44 2.77 3.51 24.24
C LYS A 44 3.38 4.91 24.29
N ALA A 45 3.83 5.43 23.15
CA ALA A 45 4.37 6.79 23.04
C ALA A 45 3.33 7.86 23.39
N GLY A 46 2.05 7.62 23.07
CA GLY A 46 0.96 8.50 23.44
C GLY A 46 0.56 8.47 24.92
N ALA A 47 1.02 7.47 25.68
CA ALA A 47 0.84 7.41 27.14
C ALA A 47 1.99 8.11 27.89
N SER A 48 3.19 8.14 27.30
CA SER A 48 4.37 8.80 27.88
C SER A 48 4.60 10.23 27.38
N GLY A 49 3.92 10.65 26.30
CA GLY A 49 4.09 11.97 25.70
C GLY A 49 2.87 12.42 24.89
N VAL A 50 3.02 13.51 24.14
CA VAL A 50 1.95 14.06 23.32
C VAL A 50 1.64 13.10 22.17
N ARG A 51 0.38 12.69 22.02
CA ARG A 51 -0.05 11.77 20.95
C ARG A 51 0.20 12.41 19.59
N ALA A 52 0.53 11.58 18.59
CA ALA A 52 0.71 12.02 17.21
C ALA A 52 -0.49 12.83 16.67
N GLY A 53 -1.72 12.46 17.03
CA GLY A 53 -2.94 13.17 16.63
C GLY A 53 -3.09 14.60 17.16
N PHE A 54 -2.29 15.01 18.16
CA PHE A 54 -2.20 16.39 18.66
C PHE A 54 -0.94 17.12 18.17
N GLY A 55 -0.25 16.58 17.15
CA GLY A 55 1.00 17.15 16.62
C GLY A 55 2.26 16.75 17.40
N GLY A 56 2.18 15.75 18.29
CA GLY A 56 3.31 15.26 19.06
C GLY A 56 4.19 14.25 18.30
N TYR A 57 5.51 14.47 18.29
CA TYR A 57 6.48 13.55 17.67
C TYR A 57 7.10 12.54 18.65
N SER A 58 6.48 12.32 19.82
CA SER A 58 7.01 11.43 20.86
C SER A 58 7.19 9.97 20.41
N TYR A 59 6.49 9.54 19.36
CA TYR A 59 6.64 8.21 18.78
C TYR A 59 8.01 7.95 18.14
N LEU A 60 8.75 9.00 17.75
CA LEU A 60 10.10 8.87 17.18
C LEU A 60 11.12 8.34 18.20
N TYR A 61 10.85 8.50 19.49
CA TYR A 61 11.70 7.97 20.57
C TYR A 61 11.31 6.55 20.99
N GLU A 62 10.15 6.04 20.56
CA GLU A 62 9.70 4.71 20.96
C GLU A 62 10.29 3.63 20.04
N PRO A 63 11.15 2.73 20.55
CA PRO A 63 11.82 1.72 19.73
C PRO A 63 10.84 0.75 19.07
N LEU A 64 9.68 0.48 19.69
CA LEU A 64 8.64 -0.35 19.09
C LEU A 64 8.10 0.23 17.78
N TRP A 65 8.00 1.56 17.64
CA TRP A 65 7.57 2.17 16.39
C TRP A 65 8.59 1.93 15.28
N TRP A 66 9.88 2.08 15.59
CA TRP A 66 10.98 1.80 14.65
C TRP A 66 11.06 0.33 14.23
N VAL A 67 10.86 -0.62 15.16
CA VAL A 67 10.76 -2.04 14.82
C VAL A 67 9.63 -2.26 13.81
N GLY A 68 8.47 -1.62 14.03
CA GLY A 68 7.37 -1.67 13.07
C GLY A 68 7.74 -1.08 11.70
N MET A 69 8.43 0.06 11.66
CA MET A 69 8.89 0.67 10.41
C MET A 69 9.90 -0.21 9.64
N ILE A 70 10.90 -0.74 10.32
CA ILE A 70 11.90 -1.65 9.70
C ILE A 70 11.21 -2.90 9.16
N THR A 71 10.30 -3.49 9.94
CA THR A 71 9.52 -4.67 9.51
C THR A 71 8.70 -4.38 8.25
N MET A 72 8.10 -3.18 8.15
CA MET A 72 7.38 -2.75 6.95
C MET A 72 8.32 -2.67 5.74
N VAL A 73 9.49 -2.04 5.87
CA VAL A 73 10.46 -1.90 4.78
C VAL A 73 10.94 -3.27 4.29
N VAL A 74 11.25 -4.19 5.21
CA VAL A 74 11.62 -5.57 4.84
C VAL A 74 10.49 -6.27 4.09
N GLY A 75 9.24 -6.09 4.54
CA GLY A 75 8.06 -6.60 3.85
C GLY A 75 7.92 -6.06 2.42
N GLU A 76 8.06 -4.75 2.23
CA GLU A 76 8.00 -4.12 0.90
C GLU A 76 9.12 -4.59 -0.04
N ILE A 77 10.34 -4.79 0.47
CA ILE A 77 11.44 -5.35 -0.32
C ILE A 77 11.11 -6.79 -0.75
N ALA A 78 10.59 -7.61 0.16
CA ALA A 78 10.15 -8.97 -0.16
C ALA A 78 8.97 -8.98 -1.15
N ASN A 79 8.05 -8.02 -1.03
CA ASN A 79 6.95 -7.81 -1.97
C ASN A 79 7.48 -7.50 -3.37
N PHE A 80 8.43 -6.57 -3.46
CA PHE A 80 9.06 -6.19 -4.72
C PHE A 80 9.79 -7.37 -5.35
N ALA A 81 10.53 -8.15 -4.55
CA ALA A 81 11.17 -9.39 -5.02
C ALA A 81 10.13 -10.40 -5.54
N ALA A 82 8.97 -10.53 -4.90
CA ALA A 82 7.92 -11.43 -5.36
C ALA A 82 7.42 -11.09 -6.78
N TYR A 83 7.32 -9.80 -7.12
CA TYR A 83 6.95 -9.35 -8.48
C TYR A 83 8.00 -9.69 -9.55
N ALA A 84 9.25 -9.99 -9.17
CA ALA A 84 10.28 -10.45 -10.10
C ALA A 84 10.17 -11.95 -10.43
N PHE A 85 9.57 -12.74 -9.53
CA PHE A 85 9.48 -14.21 -9.65
C PHE A 85 8.07 -14.72 -9.95
N ALA A 86 7.03 -13.94 -9.67
CA ALA A 86 5.64 -14.29 -9.92
C ALA A 86 4.89 -13.15 -10.64
N PRO A 87 3.92 -13.49 -11.50
CA PRO A 87 3.12 -12.49 -12.21
C PRO A 87 2.26 -11.67 -11.22
N ALA A 88 2.04 -10.39 -11.56
CA ALA A 88 1.32 -9.45 -10.70
C ALA A 88 -0.09 -9.95 -10.32
N ILE A 89 -0.78 -10.63 -11.24
CA ILE A 89 -2.08 -11.27 -11.03
C ILE A 89 -2.12 -12.17 -9.78
N LEU A 90 -1.00 -12.81 -9.41
CA LEU A 90 -0.88 -13.66 -8.23
C LEU A 90 -0.44 -12.87 -6.99
N VAL A 91 0.43 -11.86 -7.16
CA VAL A 91 1.00 -11.09 -6.05
C VAL A 91 0.00 -10.06 -5.49
N THR A 92 -0.79 -9.41 -6.35
CA THR A 92 -1.79 -8.40 -5.96
C THR A 92 -2.84 -8.92 -4.94
N PRO A 93 -3.48 -10.09 -5.11
CA PRO A 93 -4.42 -10.61 -4.12
C PRO A 93 -3.72 -11.07 -2.83
N LEU A 94 -2.43 -11.44 -2.89
CA LEU A 94 -1.64 -11.75 -1.69
C LEU A 94 -1.40 -10.48 -0.86
N GLY A 95 -1.26 -9.31 -1.49
CA GLY A 95 -1.22 -8.02 -0.80
C GLY A 95 -2.44 -7.79 0.11
N ALA A 96 -3.64 -8.22 -0.31
CA ALA A 96 -4.86 -8.16 0.52
C ALA A 96 -4.77 -9.06 1.77
N LEU A 97 -3.97 -10.13 1.74
CA LEU A 97 -3.74 -10.97 2.92
C LEU A 97 -3.05 -10.21 4.04
N SER A 98 -2.19 -9.22 3.73
CA SER A 98 -1.54 -8.40 4.76
C SER A 98 -2.56 -7.66 5.65
N ILE A 99 -3.67 -7.22 5.05
CA ILE A 99 -4.78 -6.55 5.75
C ILE A 99 -5.49 -7.56 6.65
N ILE A 100 -5.79 -8.76 6.14
CA ILE A 100 -6.43 -9.83 6.93
C ILE A 100 -5.54 -10.26 8.11
N ILE A 101 -4.24 -10.46 7.86
CA ILE A 101 -3.26 -10.84 8.89
C ILE A 101 -3.19 -9.74 9.96
N SER A 102 -3.15 -8.48 9.55
CA SER A 102 -3.14 -7.37 10.51
C SER A 102 -4.44 -7.32 11.34
N ALA A 103 -5.60 -7.53 10.74
CA ALA A 103 -6.88 -7.58 11.46
C ALA A 103 -6.92 -8.75 12.47
N ALA A 104 -6.45 -9.93 12.07
CA ALA A 104 -6.36 -11.10 12.95
C ALA A 104 -5.39 -10.85 14.13
N LEU A 105 -4.20 -10.32 13.84
CA LEU A 105 -3.21 -9.97 14.86
C LEU A 105 -3.69 -8.86 15.79
N ALA A 106 -4.49 -7.90 15.31
CA ALA A 106 -5.10 -6.88 16.16
C ALA A 106 -6.07 -7.50 17.17
N HIS A 107 -6.90 -8.44 16.72
CA HIS A 107 -7.83 -9.15 17.60
C HIS A 107 -7.08 -9.98 18.66
N ILE A 108 -5.99 -10.66 18.28
CA ILE A 108 -5.22 -11.53 19.19
C ILE A 108 -4.33 -10.71 20.15
N ILE A 109 -3.51 -9.80 19.61
CA ILE A 109 -2.46 -9.09 20.36
C ILE A 109 -3.00 -7.87 21.10
N LEU A 110 -3.88 -7.08 20.47
CA LEU A 110 -4.44 -5.87 21.10
C LEU A 110 -5.73 -6.18 21.86
N ARG A 111 -6.29 -7.40 21.74
CA ARG A 111 -7.60 -7.79 22.29
C ARG A 111 -8.71 -6.82 21.92
N GLU A 112 -8.58 -6.15 20.77
CA GLU A 112 -9.63 -5.29 20.24
C GLU A 112 -10.72 -6.17 19.61
N ARG A 113 -11.97 -5.94 20.01
CA ARG A 113 -13.12 -6.58 19.35
C ARG A 113 -13.16 -6.09 17.90
N LEU A 114 -13.11 -7.01 16.94
CA LEU A 114 -13.31 -6.66 15.54
C LEU A 114 -14.77 -6.25 15.36
N HIS A 115 -15.03 -4.95 15.30
CA HIS A 115 -16.38 -4.44 15.07
C HIS A 115 -16.86 -4.85 13.68
N ILE A 116 -18.18 -4.86 13.43
CA ILE A 116 -18.78 -5.21 12.14
C ILE A 116 -18.11 -4.47 10.97
N PHE A 117 -17.73 -3.20 11.19
CA PHE A 117 -16.98 -2.41 10.22
C PHE A 117 -15.63 -3.03 9.85
N GLY A 118 -14.87 -3.60 10.80
CA GLY A 118 -13.60 -4.28 10.48
C GLY A 118 -13.81 -5.51 9.58
N ILE A 119 -14.86 -6.29 9.82
CA ILE A 119 -15.22 -7.45 8.99
C ILE A 119 -15.62 -7.01 7.58
N LEU A 120 -16.46 -5.98 7.48
CA LEU A 120 -16.85 -5.39 6.19
C LEU A 120 -15.64 -4.91 5.39
N GLY A 121 -14.62 -4.35 6.06
CA GLY A 121 -13.37 -3.92 5.42
C GLY A 121 -12.56 -5.08 4.86
N CYS A 122 -12.43 -6.18 5.61
CA CYS A 122 -11.78 -7.39 5.12
C CYS A 122 -12.53 -7.97 3.91
N ILE A 123 -13.86 -8.02 3.95
CA ILE A 123 -14.68 -8.50 2.82
C ILE A 123 -14.48 -7.59 1.61
N LEU A 124 -14.59 -6.28 1.78
CA LEU A 124 -14.42 -5.31 0.70
C LEU A 124 -13.01 -5.35 0.12
N CYS A 125 -11.98 -5.61 0.94
CA CYS A 125 -10.60 -5.81 0.48
C CYS A 125 -10.46 -7.02 -0.44
N VAL A 126 -11.03 -8.16 -0.04
CA VAL A 126 -10.99 -9.38 -0.83
C VAL A 126 -11.76 -9.20 -2.14
N VAL A 127 -12.95 -8.61 -2.07
CA VAL A 127 -13.76 -8.32 -3.26
C VAL A 127 -13.07 -7.31 -4.18
N GLY A 128 -12.50 -6.23 -3.65
CA GLY A 128 -11.79 -5.22 -4.43
C GLY A 128 -10.56 -5.79 -5.13
N SER A 129 -9.68 -6.46 -4.38
CA SER A 129 -8.47 -7.09 -4.94
C SER A 129 -8.80 -8.14 -6.01
N THR A 130 -9.79 -9.00 -5.79
CA THR A 130 -10.23 -9.99 -6.79
C THR A 130 -10.91 -9.35 -8.00
N THR A 131 -11.71 -8.30 -7.82
CA THR A 131 -12.37 -7.60 -8.93
C THR A 131 -11.34 -6.93 -9.83
N ILE A 132 -10.31 -6.29 -9.26
CA ILE A 132 -9.20 -5.69 -10.00
C ILE A 132 -8.48 -6.78 -10.79
N VAL A 133 -8.13 -7.89 -10.15
CA VAL A 133 -7.44 -9.01 -10.80
C VAL A 133 -8.26 -9.61 -11.96
N LEU A 134 -9.56 -9.78 -11.78
CA LEU A 134 -10.45 -10.39 -12.78
C LEU A 134 -10.72 -9.48 -13.99
N HIS A 135 -10.81 -8.16 -13.76
CA HIS A 135 -11.11 -7.19 -14.82
C HIS A 135 -9.87 -6.47 -15.35
N ALA A 136 -8.69 -6.74 -14.80
CA ALA A 136 -7.44 -6.19 -15.28
C ALA A 136 -7.24 -6.65 -16.74
N PRO A 137 -7.29 -5.74 -17.73
CA PRO A 137 -6.89 -6.11 -19.08
C PRO A 137 -5.43 -6.54 -19.04
N ALA A 138 -5.02 -7.41 -19.98
CA ALA A 138 -3.61 -7.72 -20.17
C ALA A 138 -2.84 -6.39 -20.23
N GLU A 139 -1.89 -6.21 -19.31
CA GLU A 139 -1.11 -4.97 -19.23
C GLU A 139 -0.50 -4.75 -20.62
N ARG A 140 -0.88 -3.63 -21.27
CA ARG A 140 -0.14 -3.19 -22.45
C ARG A 140 1.30 -3.02 -22.01
N GLU A 141 2.23 -3.66 -22.71
CA GLU A 141 3.65 -3.48 -22.47
C GLU A 141 3.99 -2.03 -22.79
N ILE A 142 3.93 -1.16 -21.78
CA ILE A 142 4.38 0.22 -21.93
C ILE A 142 5.89 0.16 -22.03
N GLU A 143 6.41 0.34 -23.23
CA GLU A 143 7.82 0.12 -23.56
C GLU A 143 8.72 1.27 -23.10
N SER A 144 8.19 2.36 -22.54
CA SER A 144 9.02 3.50 -22.13
C SER A 144 8.44 4.41 -21.04
N VAL A 145 9.33 5.02 -20.25
CA VAL A 145 8.98 6.04 -19.24
C VAL A 145 8.43 7.31 -19.90
N ILE A 146 8.85 7.59 -21.14
CA ILE A 146 8.35 8.75 -21.90
C ILE A 146 6.88 8.56 -22.28
N GLU A 147 6.45 7.33 -22.57
CA GLU A 147 5.06 7.03 -22.83
C GLU A 147 4.21 7.19 -21.57
N VAL A 148 4.68 6.69 -20.42
CA VAL A 148 4.02 6.95 -19.12
C VAL A 148 3.94 8.45 -18.83
N TRP A 149 5.00 9.21 -19.14
CA TRP A 149 5.02 10.66 -18.97
C TRP A 149 4.02 11.37 -19.90
N ASN A 150 3.89 10.92 -21.14
CA ASN A 150 2.92 11.46 -22.10
C ASN A 150 1.49 11.17 -21.65
N LEU A 151 1.20 9.96 -21.15
CA LEU A 151 -0.09 9.63 -20.54
C LEU A 151 -0.35 10.48 -19.29
N ALA A 152 0.67 10.71 -18.46
CA ALA A 152 0.56 11.57 -17.29
C ALA A 152 0.37 13.06 -17.65
N THR A 153 0.80 13.48 -18.85
CA THR A 153 0.64 14.85 -19.36
C THR A 153 -0.68 15.01 -20.15
N GLU A 154 -1.43 13.93 -20.35
CA GLU A 154 -2.72 13.98 -21.01
C GLU A 154 -3.70 14.86 -20.20
N PRO A 155 -4.49 15.74 -20.85
CA PRO A 155 -5.33 16.71 -20.15
C PRO A 155 -6.31 16.06 -19.17
N ALA A 156 -6.78 14.84 -19.45
CA ALA A 156 -7.66 14.09 -18.55
C ALA A 156 -6.95 13.71 -17.25
N PHE A 157 -5.71 13.21 -17.33
CA PHE A 157 -4.92 12.85 -16.14
C PHE A 157 -4.50 14.09 -15.35
N LEU A 158 -4.08 15.16 -16.04
CA LEU A 158 -3.73 16.42 -15.38
C LEU A 158 -4.92 17.02 -14.64
N LEU A 159 -6.12 16.97 -15.21
CA LEU A 159 -7.34 17.42 -14.55
C LEU A 159 -7.65 16.55 -13.33
N TYR A 160 -7.55 15.22 -13.44
CA TYR A 160 -7.68 14.33 -12.29
C TYR A 160 -6.65 14.66 -11.18
N ALA A 161 -5.37 14.76 -11.52
CA ALA A 161 -4.30 15.05 -10.57
C ALA A 161 -4.51 16.43 -9.90
N ALA A 162 -4.89 17.45 -10.68
CA ALA A 162 -5.19 18.78 -10.16
C ALA A 162 -6.40 18.77 -9.21
N LEU A 163 -7.47 18.04 -9.54
CA LEU A 163 -8.63 17.88 -8.67
C LEU A 163 -8.26 17.16 -7.37
N VAL A 164 -7.48 16.08 -7.44
CA VAL A 164 -7.05 15.33 -6.26
C VAL A 164 -6.15 16.19 -5.37
N ILE A 165 -5.16 16.89 -5.95
CA ILE A 165 -4.28 17.80 -5.21
C ILE A 165 -5.12 18.91 -4.57
N THR A 166 -6.02 19.55 -5.32
CA THR A 166 -6.89 20.62 -4.80
C THR A 166 -7.77 20.11 -3.65
N ALA A 167 -8.38 18.93 -3.80
CA ALA A 167 -9.18 18.32 -2.76
C ALA A 167 -8.35 18.00 -1.50
N VAL A 168 -7.12 17.48 -1.67
CA VAL A 168 -6.18 17.26 -0.57
C VAL A 168 -5.82 18.56 0.13
N PHE A 169 -5.51 19.63 -0.62
CA PHE A 169 -5.22 20.95 -0.05
C PHE A 169 -6.42 21.49 0.74
N ILE A 170 -7.64 21.41 0.20
CA ILE A 170 -8.86 21.84 0.90
C ILE A 170 -9.07 21.03 2.19
N LEU A 171 -8.91 19.71 2.13
CA LEU A 171 -9.03 18.85 3.31
C LEU A 171 -7.98 19.23 4.36
N ILE A 172 -6.73 19.44 3.96
CA ILE A 172 -5.63 19.75 4.88
C ILE A 172 -5.76 21.13 5.51
N PHE A 173 -6.02 22.18 4.72
CA PHE A 173 -6.00 23.56 5.22
C PHE A 173 -7.34 24.00 5.83
N HIS A 174 -8.46 23.42 5.42
CA HIS A 174 -9.78 23.82 5.89
C HIS A 174 -10.40 22.81 6.87
N TYR A 175 -10.44 21.52 6.49
CA TYR A 175 -11.17 20.52 7.28
C TYR A 175 -10.36 19.94 8.44
N ILE A 176 -9.05 19.75 8.31
CA ILE A 176 -8.20 19.27 9.42
C ILE A 176 -8.24 20.22 10.63
N PRO A 177 -8.04 21.55 10.50
CA PRO A 177 -8.05 22.43 11.67
C PRO A 177 -9.43 22.52 12.34
N GLN A 178 -10.51 22.40 11.57
CA GLN A 178 -11.89 22.54 12.11
C GLN A 178 -12.48 21.23 12.62
N TYR A 179 -12.24 20.11 11.92
CA TYR A 179 -12.90 18.82 12.14
C TYR A 179 -11.94 17.65 12.35
N GLY A 180 -10.62 17.85 12.25
CA GLY A 180 -9.65 16.76 12.38
C GLY A 180 -9.73 16.03 13.72
N GLN A 181 -10.10 16.73 14.80
CA GLN A 181 -10.19 16.15 16.14
C GLN A 181 -11.50 15.38 16.40
N THR A 182 -12.58 15.70 15.68
CA THR A 182 -13.91 15.10 15.86
C THR A 182 -14.25 14.06 14.80
N HIS A 183 -13.77 14.24 13.55
CA HIS A 183 -14.07 13.36 12.42
C HIS A 183 -12.77 12.80 11.80
N ILE A 184 -12.36 11.63 12.28
CA ILE A 184 -11.20 10.86 11.78
C ILE A 184 -11.30 10.59 10.26
N MET A 185 -12.52 10.59 9.70
CA MET A 185 -12.78 10.42 8.26
C MET A 185 -12.04 11.43 7.38
N VAL A 186 -11.76 12.65 7.87
CA VAL A 186 -11.03 13.67 7.09
C VAL A 186 -9.58 13.23 6.84
N TYR A 187 -8.88 12.75 7.88
CA TYR A 187 -7.53 12.22 7.74
C TYR A 187 -7.48 10.98 6.84
N ILE A 188 -8.51 10.13 6.92
CA ILE A 188 -8.64 8.96 6.05
C ILE A 188 -8.81 9.39 4.60
N GLY A 189 -9.66 10.38 4.32
CA GLY A 189 -9.84 10.92 2.97
C GLY A 189 -8.55 11.48 2.36
N VAL A 190 -7.75 12.22 3.15
CA VAL A 190 -6.43 12.70 2.72
C VAL A 190 -5.50 11.53 2.40
N CYS A 191 -5.39 10.54 3.28
CA CYS A 191 -4.55 9.36 3.03
C CYS A 191 -4.97 8.59 1.78
N SER A 192 -6.28 8.46 1.51
CA SER A 192 -6.80 7.75 0.33
C SER A 192 -6.51 8.50 -0.98
N LEU A 193 -6.72 9.82 -1.00
CA LEU A 193 -6.46 10.66 -2.16
C LEU A 193 -4.96 10.77 -2.49
N VAL A 194 -4.12 10.93 -1.47
CA VAL A 194 -2.66 10.86 -1.63
C VAL A 194 -2.23 9.42 -1.98
N GLY A 195 -2.95 8.42 -1.47
CA GLY A 195 -2.87 6.99 -1.80
C GLY A 195 -2.89 6.73 -3.29
N SER A 196 -3.96 7.17 -3.96
CA SER A 196 -4.15 6.94 -5.39
C SER A 196 -3.03 7.57 -6.24
N LEU A 197 -2.55 8.77 -5.90
CA LEU A 197 -1.41 9.41 -6.57
C LEU A 197 -0.11 8.61 -6.39
N SER A 198 0.10 8.06 -5.20
CA SER A 198 1.26 7.21 -4.90
C SER A 198 1.25 5.93 -5.74
N VAL A 199 0.10 5.24 -5.85
CA VAL A 199 -0.03 4.01 -6.66
C VAL A 199 0.33 4.24 -8.12
N MET A 200 -0.18 5.32 -8.70
CA MET A 200 0.13 5.70 -10.08
C MET A 200 1.62 6.00 -10.27
N SER A 201 2.23 6.71 -9.32
CA SER A 201 3.64 7.09 -9.38
C SER A 201 4.57 5.88 -9.18
N VAL A 202 4.23 4.97 -8.26
CA VAL A 202 4.97 3.71 -8.05
C VAL A 202 4.87 2.81 -9.28
N LYS A 203 3.72 2.76 -9.96
CA LYS A 203 3.58 2.03 -11.23
C LYS A 203 4.52 2.60 -12.30
N ALA A 204 4.60 3.92 -12.43
CA ALA A 204 5.53 4.59 -13.35
C ALA A 204 7.00 4.25 -13.04
N ILE A 205 7.39 4.28 -11.77
CA ILE A 205 8.74 3.91 -11.32
C ILE A 205 9.02 2.42 -11.54
N GLY A 206 8.05 1.54 -11.28
CA GLY A 206 8.17 0.10 -11.48
C GLY A 206 8.42 -0.25 -12.95
N ILE A 207 7.73 0.42 -13.86
CA ILE A 207 7.98 0.33 -15.31
C ILE A 207 9.40 0.83 -15.63
N ALA A 208 9.77 2.03 -15.15
CA ALA A 208 11.10 2.61 -15.34
C ALA A 208 12.23 1.68 -14.89
N LEU A 209 12.07 1.03 -13.74
CA LEU A 209 13.05 0.14 -13.16
C LEU A 209 13.13 -1.19 -13.90
N LYS A 210 12.00 -1.78 -14.31
CA LYS A 210 11.98 -2.96 -15.19
C LYS A 210 12.76 -2.71 -16.48
N LEU A 211 12.49 -1.59 -17.16
CA LEU A 211 13.19 -1.23 -18.39
C LEU A 211 14.69 -0.94 -18.17
N THR A 212 15.03 -0.36 -17.02
CA THR A 212 16.43 -0.16 -16.63
C THR A 212 17.17 -1.48 -16.42
N LEU A 213 16.54 -2.46 -15.77
CA LEU A 213 17.10 -3.80 -15.60
C LEU A 213 17.20 -4.57 -16.93
N SER A 214 16.33 -4.27 -17.90
CA SER A 214 16.41 -4.80 -19.27
C SER A 214 17.48 -4.14 -20.15
N GLY A 215 18.28 -3.21 -19.61
CA GLY A 215 19.47 -2.66 -20.26
C GLY A 215 19.31 -1.27 -20.90
N MET A 216 18.13 -0.66 -20.84
CA MET A 216 17.93 0.74 -21.27
C MET A 216 17.94 1.65 -20.03
N ASN A 217 18.98 2.47 -19.86
CA ASN A 217 19.14 3.31 -18.64
C ASN A 217 18.09 4.43 -18.53
N GLN A 218 16.87 4.09 -18.07
CA GLN A 218 15.80 5.06 -17.85
C GLN A 218 15.95 5.88 -16.55
N LEU A 219 16.87 5.51 -15.67
CA LEU A 219 17.21 6.28 -14.45
C LEU A 219 17.93 7.61 -14.72
N ILE A 220 18.43 7.81 -15.95
CA ILE A 220 19.07 9.07 -16.36
C ILE A 220 18.03 10.17 -16.61
N TYR A 221 16.78 9.80 -16.93
CA TYR A 221 15.74 10.76 -17.26
C TYR A 221 15.23 11.50 -16.00
N PRO A 222 15.11 12.84 -16.05
CA PRO A 222 14.61 13.64 -14.93
C PRO A 222 13.16 13.28 -14.52
N GLN A 223 12.38 12.72 -15.44
CA GLN A 223 11.00 12.27 -15.22
C GLN A 223 10.92 11.18 -14.14
N THR A 224 11.85 10.23 -14.14
CA THR A 224 11.89 9.15 -13.13
C THR A 224 12.15 9.71 -11.73
N TRP A 225 13.01 10.72 -11.62
CA TRP A 225 13.27 11.43 -10.36
C TRP A 225 12.07 12.27 -9.90
N ALA A 226 11.32 12.88 -10.81
CA ALA A 226 10.09 13.59 -10.49
C ALA A 226 9.04 12.65 -9.87
N PHE A 227 8.75 11.50 -10.50
CA PHE A 227 7.85 10.50 -9.94
C PHE A 227 8.35 9.97 -8.59
N THR A 228 9.66 9.77 -8.45
CA THR A 228 10.28 9.32 -7.19
C THR A 228 10.07 10.34 -6.07
N LEU A 229 10.26 11.64 -6.35
CA LEU A 229 10.01 12.71 -5.39
C LEU A 229 8.53 12.74 -4.99
N ILE A 230 7.61 12.62 -5.94
CA ILE A 230 6.16 12.56 -5.67
C ILE A 230 5.84 11.39 -4.75
N VAL A 231 6.38 10.19 -5.01
CA VAL A 231 6.19 9.03 -4.12
C VAL A 231 6.72 9.31 -2.72
N ILE A 232 7.92 9.86 -2.57
CA ILE A 232 8.50 10.18 -1.27
C ILE A 232 7.60 11.15 -0.50
N VAL A 233 7.16 12.24 -1.13
CA VAL A 233 6.26 13.23 -0.50
C VAL A 233 4.93 12.59 -0.12
N CYS A 234 4.36 11.76 -1.00
CA CYS A 234 3.10 11.05 -0.74
C CYS A 234 3.24 10.09 0.45
N VAL A 235 4.29 9.28 0.49
CA VAL A 235 4.55 8.30 1.55
C VAL A 235 4.79 9.00 2.89
N LEU A 236 5.55 10.09 2.92
CA LEU A 236 5.77 10.87 4.14
C LEU A 236 4.46 11.48 4.66
N THR A 237 3.66 12.05 3.76
CA THR A 237 2.36 12.64 4.09
C THR A 237 1.40 11.57 4.63
N GLN A 238 1.28 10.44 3.94
CA GLN A 238 0.49 9.29 4.39
C GLN A 238 0.97 8.80 5.75
N MET A 239 2.28 8.57 5.92
CA MET A 239 2.84 8.09 7.19
C MET A 239 2.51 9.03 8.34
N ASN A 240 2.62 10.34 8.14
CA ASN A 240 2.29 11.33 9.16
C ASN A 240 0.82 11.24 9.59
N TYR A 241 -0.13 11.33 8.65
CA TYR A 241 -1.55 11.28 8.96
C TYR A 241 -2.01 9.90 9.46
N LEU A 242 -1.41 8.83 8.94
CA LEU A 242 -1.67 7.46 9.35
C LEU A 242 -1.23 7.25 10.81
N ASN A 243 -0.07 7.77 11.22
CA ASN A 243 0.37 7.74 12.62
C ASN A 243 -0.58 8.51 13.56
N MET A 244 -1.26 9.56 13.08
CA MET A 244 -2.27 10.28 13.87
C MET A 244 -3.50 9.43 14.17
N VAL A 245 -3.99 8.67 13.18
CA VAL A 245 -5.26 7.91 13.28
C VAL A 245 -5.09 6.48 13.81
N MET A 246 -3.95 5.83 13.54
CA MET A 246 -3.67 4.45 13.91
C MET A 246 -3.90 4.12 15.40
N PRO A 247 -3.54 4.97 16.38
CA PRO A 247 -3.77 4.63 17.79
C PRO A 247 -5.25 4.71 18.21
N ILE A 248 -6.11 5.37 17.43
CA ILE A 248 -7.50 5.71 17.81
C ILE A 248 -8.51 4.78 17.13
N SER A 249 -8.34 4.49 15.84
CA SER A 249 -9.35 3.77 15.05
C SER A 249 -8.89 2.38 14.61
N SER A 250 -9.72 1.36 14.89
CA SER A 250 -9.62 0.04 14.25
C SER A 250 -10.22 0.03 12.82
N LEU A 251 -10.87 1.13 12.40
CA LEU A 251 -11.42 1.33 11.05
C LEU A 251 -10.34 1.44 9.94
N PHE A 252 -9.06 1.52 10.35
CA PHE A 252 -7.90 1.58 9.47
C PHE A 252 -7.86 0.46 8.41
N TYR A 253 -8.35 -0.74 8.74
CA TYR A 253 -8.36 -1.89 7.85
C TYR A 253 -9.30 -1.73 6.64
N LEU A 254 -10.29 -0.83 6.72
CA LEU A 254 -11.30 -0.67 5.67
C LEU A 254 -10.81 0.10 4.44
N PHE A 255 -9.80 0.97 4.61
CA PHE A 255 -9.43 1.96 3.58
C PHE A 255 -8.07 1.75 2.92
N LEU A 256 -7.23 0.85 3.46
CA LEU A 256 -6.04 0.37 2.74
C LEU A 256 -6.42 -0.34 1.42
N VAL A 257 -7.69 -0.75 1.31
CA VAL A 257 -8.37 -1.25 0.10
C VAL A 257 -8.42 -0.22 -1.04
N PHE A 258 -8.35 1.08 -0.76
CA PHE A 258 -8.29 2.13 -1.78
C PHE A 258 -6.85 2.47 -2.22
N ILE A 259 -5.84 1.81 -1.65
CA ILE A 259 -4.40 2.05 -1.89
C ILE A 259 -3.74 0.89 -2.68
N ILE A 260 -4.49 -0.16 -3.04
CA ILE A 260 -4.04 -1.24 -3.93
C ILE A 260 -4.92 -1.23 -5.18
#